data_AF-A0A3N4K592-F1
#
_entry.id   AF-A0A3N4K592-F1
#
_cell.length_a   1.000
_cell.length_b   1.000
_cell.length_c   1.000
_cell.angle_alpha   90.00
_cell.angle_beta   90.00
_cell.angle_gamma   90.00
#
_symmetry.space_group_name_H-M   'P 1'
#
loop_
_entity.id
_entity.type
_entity.pdbx_description
1 polymer ?
#
loop_
_entity_poly.entity_id
_entity_poly.type
_entity_poly.pdbx_seq_one_letter_code
_entity_poly.pdbx_strand_id
1 'polypeptide(L)'
;MNLHPGGGQAHLRAGINSLPGETQAMVMPDGIAKGLQIVLQERRLWRPRLQVQCWRPDGKKNKVCLNGGTCCARALIAKEPDFKAQRSHLEEEVELTSYLVHFFPKYHCELNFIEYYWGAAKLYACQICSYTI
;
A
#
# COMPACT_ATOMS: atom_id res chain seq x y z
N MET A 1 6.20 1.19 -4.99
CA MET A 1 7.24 0.87 -5.97
C MET A 1 7.81 2.13 -6.57
N ASN A 2 9.14 2.21 -6.63
CA ASN A 2 9.89 3.24 -7.35
C ASN A 2 9.93 2.91 -8.84
N LEU A 3 10.29 3.88 -9.70
CA LEU A 3 10.41 3.63 -11.14
C LEU A 3 11.60 2.73 -11.45
N HIS A 4 12.76 3.14 -10.93
CA HIS A 4 14.02 2.44 -11.07
C HIS A 4 14.28 1.55 -9.86
N PRO A 5 15.18 0.56 -9.98
CA PRO A 5 15.62 -0.24 -8.84
C PRO A 5 16.27 0.61 -7.76
N GLY A 6 16.19 0.14 -6.53
CA GLY A 6 16.74 0.85 -5.37
C GLY A 6 15.81 1.95 -4.83
N GLY A 7 16.13 2.39 -3.60
CA GLY A 7 15.32 3.30 -2.81
C GLY A 7 14.36 2.59 -1.85
N GLY A 8 13.86 3.34 -0.87
CA GLY A 8 12.95 2.81 0.16
C GLY A 8 11.68 2.24 -0.49
N GLN A 9 11.47 0.94 -0.31
CA GLN A 9 10.31 0.22 -0.83
C GLN A 9 9.87 -0.80 0.22
N ALA A 10 8.55 -0.94 0.40
CA ALA A 10 8.00 -1.99 1.25
C ALA A 10 8.43 -3.37 0.72
N HIS A 11 8.58 -4.34 1.62
CA HIS A 11 8.85 -5.71 1.21
C HIS A 11 7.66 -6.25 0.40
N LEU A 12 7.91 -6.62 -0.86
CA LEU A 12 6.91 -7.16 -1.76
C LEU A 12 7.14 -8.65 -1.94
N ARG A 13 6.07 -9.43 -1.81
CA ARG A 13 6.08 -10.86 -2.14
C ARG A 13 6.23 -11.06 -3.64
N ALA A 14 6.62 -12.26 -4.04
CA ALA A 14 6.62 -12.62 -5.45
C ALA A 14 5.19 -12.51 -6.02
N GLY A 15 5.07 -11.87 -7.18
CA GLY A 15 3.81 -11.78 -7.91
C GLY A 15 3.64 -12.94 -8.88
N ILE A 16 2.54 -12.95 -9.63
CA ILE A 16 2.30 -13.91 -10.71
C ILE A 16 2.12 -13.13 -12.00
N ASN A 17 2.97 -13.39 -12.98
CA ASN A 17 2.83 -12.78 -14.30
C ASN A 17 1.66 -13.48 -15.02
N SER A 18 0.58 -12.75 -15.29
CA SER A 18 -0.67 -13.34 -15.80
C SER A 18 -0.54 -13.90 -17.22
N LEU A 19 0.51 -13.54 -17.97
CA LEU A 19 0.75 -14.04 -19.32
C LEU A 19 1.35 -15.45 -19.32
N PRO A 20 2.58 -15.69 -18.77
CA PRO A 20 3.15 -17.02 -18.70
C PRO A 20 2.65 -17.84 -17.50
N GLY A 21 1.96 -17.24 -16.53
CA GLY A 21 1.59 -17.87 -15.26
C GLY A 21 2.77 -18.08 -14.30
N GLU A 22 3.95 -17.59 -14.66
CA GLU A 22 5.19 -17.76 -13.90
C GLU A 22 5.27 -16.81 -12.70
N THR A 23 5.93 -17.28 -11.65
CA THR A 23 6.27 -16.49 -10.47
C THR A 23 7.22 -15.37 -10.84
N GLN A 24 6.82 -14.12 -10.57
CA GLN A 24 7.65 -12.94 -10.76
C GLN A 24 8.28 -12.50 -9.45
N ALA A 25 9.60 -12.67 -9.33
CA ALA A 25 10.36 -12.11 -8.22
C ALA A 25 10.32 -10.57 -8.25
N MET A 26 10.05 -9.95 -7.11
CA MET A 26 9.98 -8.48 -6.95
C MET A 26 11.31 -7.87 -6.45
N VAL A 27 12.30 -8.73 -6.21
CA VAL A 27 13.65 -8.40 -5.75
C VAL A 27 14.64 -9.06 -6.72
N MET A 28 15.74 -8.38 -7.02
CA MET A 28 16.83 -8.89 -7.83
C MET A 28 17.73 -9.84 -7.01
N PRO A 29 18.59 -10.67 -7.65
CA PRO A 29 19.45 -11.62 -6.92
C PRO A 29 20.43 -10.98 -5.93
N ASP A 30 20.74 -9.70 -6.13
CA ASP A 30 21.58 -8.87 -5.24
C ASP A 30 20.81 -8.32 -4.01
N GLY A 31 19.53 -8.67 -3.86
CA GLY A 31 18.66 -8.20 -2.79
C GLY A 31 18.03 -6.83 -3.03
N ILE A 32 18.29 -6.18 -4.17
CA ILE A 32 17.73 -4.86 -4.47
C ILE A 32 16.31 -5.01 -5.01
N ALA A 33 15.37 -4.23 -4.45
CA ALA A 33 13.99 -4.22 -4.90
C ALA A 33 13.89 -3.75 -6.36
N LYS A 34 13.12 -4.49 -7.18
CA LYS A 34 12.87 -4.13 -8.57
C LYS A 34 12.02 -2.86 -8.66
N GLY A 35 12.38 -2.00 -9.61
CA GLY A 35 11.58 -0.85 -10.00
C GLY A 35 10.38 -1.26 -10.88
N LEU A 36 9.37 -0.40 -10.91
CA LEU A 36 8.19 -0.52 -11.76
C LEU A 36 8.53 -0.74 -13.24
N GLN A 37 9.61 -0.12 -13.72
CA GLN A 37 10.04 -0.28 -15.10
C GLN A 37 10.40 -1.74 -15.42
N ILE A 38 11.24 -2.36 -14.59
CA ILE A 38 11.68 -3.75 -14.78
C ILE A 38 10.47 -4.69 -14.66
N VAL A 39 9.65 -4.51 -13.62
CA VAL A 39 8.46 -5.36 -13.38
C VAL A 39 7.50 -5.30 -14.56
N LEU A 40 7.24 -4.11 -15.12
CA LEU A 40 6.35 -3.95 -16.28
C LEU A 40 6.98 -4.41 -17.59
N GLN A 41 8.31 -4.32 -17.75
CA GLN A 41 9.02 -4.85 -18.91
C GLN A 41 8.94 -6.38 -18.96
N GLU A 42 9.18 -7.05 -17.83
CA GLU A 42 9.03 -8.50 -17.68
C GLU A 42 7.61 -8.97 -18.01
N ARG A 43 6.60 -8.15 -17.68
CA ARG A 43 5.19 -8.39 -18.02
C ARG A 43 4.79 -7.98 -19.44
N ARG A 44 5.70 -7.42 -20.25
CA ARG A 44 5.40 -6.87 -21.60
C ARG A 44 4.34 -5.76 -21.60
N LEU A 45 4.21 -5.04 -20.48
CA LEU A 45 3.27 -3.93 -20.31
C LEU A 45 3.94 -2.54 -20.39
N TRP A 46 5.27 -2.51 -20.40
CA TRP A 46 6.03 -1.26 -20.46
C TRP A 46 5.90 -0.55 -21.82
N ARG A 47 5.74 0.77 -21.79
CA ARG A 47 5.66 1.63 -22.98
C ARG A 47 6.72 2.73 -22.90
N PRO A 48 7.37 3.11 -24.01
CA PRO A 48 8.27 4.27 -24.01
C PRO A 48 7.57 5.53 -23.49
N ARG A 49 8.27 6.34 -22.70
CA ARG A 49 7.77 7.60 -22.09
C ARG A 49 6.59 7.43 -21.13
N LEU A 50 6.36 6.23 -20.61
CA LEU A 50 5.36 5.98 -19.60
C LEU A 50 5.73 6.68 -18.27
N GLN A 51 4.89 7.59 -17.83
CA GLN A 51 5.06 8.27 -16.55
C GLN A 51 4.77 7.31 -15.39
N VAL A 52 5.44 7.50 -14.25
CA VAL A 52 5.18 6.70 -13.03
C VAL A 52 3.78 6.96 -12.51
N GLN A 53 3.41 8.24 -12.50
CA GLN A 53 2.22 8.78 -11.88
C GLN A 53 1.74 9.96 -12.71
N CYS A 54 0.45 9.97 -13.05
CA CYS A 54 -0.18 11.18 -13.58
C CYS A 54 -0.50 12.15 -12.44
N TRP A 55 -0.18 13.41 -12.66
CA TRP A 55 -0.47 14.52 -11.78
C TRP A 55 -1.57 15.38 -12.38
N ARG A 56 -2.42 15.92 -11.54
CA ARG A 56 -3.40 16.93 -11.91
C ARG A 56 -2.72 18.31 -11.95
N PRO A 57 -3.33 19.32 -12.61
CA PRO A 57 -2.78 20.68 -12.66
C PRO A 57 -2.58 21.32 -11.28
N ASP A 58 -3.36 20.91 -10.28
CA ASP A 58 -3.25 21.33 -8.87
C ASP A 58 -2.10 20.65 -8.10
N GLY A 59 -1.23 19.90 -8.79
CA GLY A 59 -0.12 19.16 -8.19
C GLY A 59 -0.55 17.91 -7.41
N LYS A 60 -1.84 17.56 -7.38
CA LYS A 60 -2.32 16.36 -6.68
C LYS A 60 -2.26 15.13 -7.57
N LYS A 61 -2.14 13.96 -6.95
CA LYS A 61 -2.19 12.67 -7.67
C LYS A 61 -3.53 12.52 -8.38
N ASN A 62 -3.52 12.16 -9.65
CA ASN A 62 -4.75 11.91 -10.38
C ASN A 62 -5.37 10.56 -9.95
N LYS A 63 -6.37 10.60 -9.06
CA LYS A 63 -7.07 9.39 -8.58
C LYS A 63 -7.79 8.62 -9.68
N VAL A 64 -8.18 9.28 -10.78
CA VAL A 64 -8.84 8.64 -11.92
C VAL A 64 -7.94 7.58 -12.55
N CYS A 65 -6.63 7.81 -12.56
CA CYS A 65 -5.68 6.85 -13.08
C CYS A 65 -5.66 5.54 -12.26
N LEU A 66 -5.89 5.60 -10.95
CA LEU A 66 -5.92 4.41 -10.09
C LEU A 66 -7.23 3.61 -10.23
N ASN A 67 -8.32 4.25 -10.69
CA ASN A 67 -9.62 3.62 -10.89
C ASN A 67 -9.76 3.00 -12.30
N GLY A 68 -8.74 2.28 -12.77
CA GLY A 68 -8.80 1.50 -14.02
C GLY A 68 -8.19 2.15 -15.26
N GLY A 69 -7.47 3.26 -15.12
CA GLY A 69 -6.73 3.87 -16.22
C GLY A 69 -5.50 3.05 -16.66
N THR A 70 -5.04 3.26 -17.89
CA THR A 70 -3.74 2.73 -18.39
C THR A 70 -2.73 3.86 -18.67
N CYS A 71 -2.96 5.01 -18.03
CA CYS A 71 -2.26 6.27 -18.26
C CYS A 71 -0.81 6.30 -17.72
N CYS A 72 -0.51 5.54 -16.66
CA CYS A 72 0.77 5.57 -15.96
C CYS A 72 1.16 4.20 -15.40
N ALA A 73 2.43 4.03 -15.07
CA ALA A 73 3.00 2.76 -14.62
C ALA A 73 2.30 2.20 -13.36
N ARG A 74 1.98 3.06 -12.39
CA ARG A 74 1.23 2.65 -11.19
C ARG A 74 -0.20 2.19 -11.48
N ALA A 75 -0.87 2.84 -12.43
CA ALA A 75 -2.22 2.46 -12.83
C ALA A 75 -2.23 1.10 -13.55
N LEU A 76 -1.25 0.88 -14.41
CA LEU A 76 -1.06 -0.39 -15.11
C LEU A 76 -0.83 -1.54 -14.14
N ILE A 77 0.15 -1.42 -13.23
CA ILE A 77 0.43 -2.52 -12.30
C ILE A 77 -0.74 -2.77 -11.33
N ALA A 78 -1.41 -1.72 -10.86
CA ALA A 78 -2.57 -1.90 -9.96
C ALA A 78 -3.77 -2.57 -10.65
N LYS A 79 -3.79 -2.60 -11.98
CA LYS A 79 -4.84 -3.28 -12.75
C LYS A 79 -4.61 -4.79 -12.83
N GLU A 80 -3.36 -5.23 -12.70
CA GLU A 80 -2.98 -6.63 -12.82
C GLU A 80 -3.74 -7.49 -11.80
N PRO A 81 -4.17 -8.70 -12.17
CA PRO A 81 -5.07 -9.51 -11.36
C PRO A 81 -4.43 -9.98 -10.06
N ASP A 82 -3.14 -10.31 -10.06
CA ASP A 82 -2.41 -10.69 -8.84
C ASP A 82 -2.31 -9.52 -7.86
N PHE A 83 -2.07 -8.30 -8.34
CA PHE A 83 -2.06 -7.10 -7.50
C PHE A 83 -3.45 -6.74 -6.95
N LYS A 84 -4.53 -7.01 -7.68
CA LYS A 84 -5.90 -6.81 -7.20
C LYS A 84 -6.33 -7.85 -6.19
N ALA A 85 -5.92 -9.10 -6.40
CA ALA A 85 -6.26 -10.22 -5.53
C ALA A 85 -5.39 -10.26 -4.27
N GLN A 86 -4.24 -9.59 -4.28
CA GLN A 86 -3.32 -9.59 -3.15
C GLN A 86 -3.97 -8.97 -1.91
N ARG A 87 -4.07 -9.80 -0.87
CA ARG A 87 -4.56 -9.42 0.45
C ARG A 87 -3.45 -8.73 1.24
N SER A 88 -3.83 -7.90 2.20
CA SER A 88 -2.83 -7.26 3.04
C SER A 88 -2.20 -8.29 3.99
N HIS A 89 -0.92 -8.13 4.32
CA HIS A 89 -0.26 -9.04 5.26
C HIS A 89 -0.96 -9.08 6.62
N LEU A 90 -1.48 -7.94 7.10
CA LEU A 90 -2.24 -7.87 8.34
C LEU A 90 -3.54 -8.67 8.28
N GLU A 91 -4.26 -8.59 7.16
CA GLU A 91 -5.50 -9.34 6.96
C GLU A 91 -5.26 -10.85 6.99
N GLU A 92 -4.21 -11.33 6.32
CA GLU A 92 -3.84 -12.74 6.37
C GLU A 92 -3.43 -13.19 7.77
N GLU A 93 -2.65 -12.38 8.49
CA GLU A 93 -2.20 -12.71 9.85
C GLU A 93 -3.38 -12.84 10.82
N VAL A 94 -4.34 -11.91 10.73
CA VAL A 94 -5.58 -11.91 11.52
C VAL A 94 -6.40 -13.18 11.27
N GLU A 95 -6.51 -13.59 10.01
CA GLU A 95 -7.26 -14.81 9.67
C GLU A 95 -6.56 -16.08 10.12
N LEU A 96 -5.23 -16.15 9.96
CA LEU A 96 -4.41 -17.27 10.42
C LEU A 96 -4.54 -17.49 11.93
N THR A 97 -4.57 -16.40 12.68
CA THR A 97 -4.67 -16.40 14.15
C THR A 97 -6.11 -16.46 14.66
N SER A 98 -7.11 -16.37 13.75
CA SER A 98 -8.54 -16.35 14.09
C SER A 98 -8.92 -15.23 15.07
N TYR A 99 -8.25 -14.08 15.01
CA TYR A 99 -8.59 -12.93 15.85
C TYR A 99 -9.93 -12.30 15.43
N LEU A 100 -10.74 -11.92 16.41
CA LEU A 100 -11.94 -11.12 16.18
C LEU A 100 -11.55 -9.65 15.96
N VAL A 101 -11.94 -9.10 14.81
CA VAL A 101 -11.72 -7.69 14.46
C VAL A 101 -13.03 -6.92 14.51
N HIS A 102 -13.06 -5.86 15.31
CA HIS A 102 -14.18 -4.92 15.36
C HIS A 102 -13.93 -3.75 14.39
N PHE A 103 -14.82 -3.60 13.40
CA PHE A 103 -14.78 -2.47 12.48
C PHE A 103 -15.67 -1.35 12.99
N PHE A 104 -15.07 -0.19 13.29
CA PHE A 104 -15.80 1.01 13.69
C PHE A 104 -16.10 1.91 12.49
N PRO A 105 -17.23 2.63 12.49
CA PRO A 105 -17.52 3.65 11.50
C PRO A 105 -16.43 4.73 11.45
N LYS A 106 -16.14 5.21 10.24
CA LYS A 106 -15.14 6.27 10.04
C LYS A 106 -15.65 7.58 10.65
N TYR A 107 -14.77 8.30 11.36
CA TYR A 107 -15.06 9.58 12.03
C TYR A 107 -16.01 9.50 13.23
N HIS A 108 -16.18 8.30 13.80
CA HIS A 108 -16.95 8.07 15.03
C HIS A 108 -16.03 7.56 16.15
N CYS A 109 -15.10 8.41 16.61
CA CYS A 109 -14.12 8.04 17.62
C CYS A 109 -14.76 7.76 19.00
N GLU A 110 -15.95 8.30 19.26
CA GLU A 110 -16.75 8.04 20.46
C GLU A 110 -17.15 6.56 20.62
N LEU A 111 -17.15 5.79 19.53
CA LEU A 111 -17.46 4.36 19.56
C LEU A 111 -16.22 3.50 19.87
N ASN A 112 -15.02 4.05 19.77
CA ASN A 112 -13.79 3.32 20.01
C ASN A 112 -13.42 3.39 21.51
N PHE A 113 -13.57 2.26 22.21
CA PHE A 113 -13.38 2.19 23.66
C PHE A 113 -12.00 2.72 24.11
N ILE A 114 -10.97 2.60 23.26
CA ILE A 114 -9.62 3.05 23.59
C ILE A 114 -9.60 4.56 23.89
N GLU A 115 -10.38 5.38 23.17
CA GLU A 115 -10.39 6.84 23.32
C GLU A 115 -10.80 7.27 24.74
N TYR A 116 -11.71 6.52 25.38
CA TYR A 116 -12.08 6.75 26.79
C TYR A 116 -10.90 6.52 27.73
N TYR A 117 -10.12 5.45 27.53
CA TYR A 117 -8.92 5.18 28.32
C TYR A 117 -7.87 6.27 28.14
N TRP A 118 -7.64 6.72 26.90
CA TRP A 118 -6.70 7.81 26.63
C TRP A 118 -7.16 9.14 27.26
N GLY A 119 -8.46 9.43 27.24
CA GLY A 119 -9.03 10.61 27.91
C GLY A 119 -8.80 10.59 29.42
N ALA A 120 -9.09 9.46 30.07
CA ALA A 120 -8.86 9.29 31.51
C ALA A 120 -7.37 9.36 31.87
N ALA A 121 -6.51 8.71 31.10
CA ALA A 121 -5.06 8.74 31.30
C ALA A 121 -4.50 10.16 31.17
N LYS A 122 -4.96 10.94 30.19
CA LYS A 122 -4.58 12.35 30.03
C LYS A 122 -5.04 13.20 31.21
N LEU A 123 -6.28 13.03 31.66
CA LEU A 123 -6.80 13.76 32.82
C LEU A 123 -5.96 13.48 34.07
N TYR A 124 -5.67 12.21 34.33
CA TYR A 124 -4.81 11.78 35.44
C TYR A 124 -3.42 12.43 35.35
N ALA A 125 -2.79 12.36 34.16
CA ALA A 125 -1.47 12.95 33.94
C ALA A 125 -1.47 14.48 34.13
N CYS A 126 -2.50 15.18 33.67
CA CYS A 126 -2.64 16.63 33.88
C CYS A 126 -2.80 16.98 35.36
N GLN A 127 -3.52 16.18 36.13
CA GLN A 127 -3.78 16.46 37.54
C GLN A 127 -2.60 16.11 38.45
N ILE A 128 -1.86 15.04 38.15
CA ILE A 128 -0.88 14.45 39.09
C ILE A 128 0.56 14.58 38.59
N CYS A 129 0.79 14.60 37.29
CA CYS A 129 2.14 14.50 36.71
C CYS A 129 2.66 15.81 36.10
N SER A 130 2.02 16.95 36.39
CA SER A 130 2.38 18.27 35.83
C SER A 130 2.43 18.28 34.30
N TYR A 131 1.65 17.41 33.64
CA TYR A 131 1.58 17.33 32.19
C TYR A 131 0.69 18.45 31.65
N THR A 132 1.25 19.33 30.82
CA THR A 132 0.52 20.36 30.08
C THR A 132 0.37 19.97 28.61
N ILE A 133 -0.83 20.20 28.07
CA ILE A 133 -1.20 19.97 26.66
C ILE A 133 -0.69 21.11 25.78
#